data_AF-A0A8T8T0X3-F1
#
_entry.id   AF-A0A8T8T0X3-F1
#
_cell.length_a   1.000
_cell.length_b   1.000
_cell.length_c   1.000
_cell.angle_alpha   90.00
_cell.angle_beta   90.00
_cell.angle_gamma   90.00
#
_symmetry.space_group_name_H-M   'P 1'
#
loop_
_entity.id
_entity.type
_entity.pdbx_description
1 polymer ?
#
loop_
_entity_poly.entity_id
_entity_poly.type
_entity_poly.pdbx_seq_one_letter_code
_entity_poly.pdbx_strand_id
1 'polypeptide(L)'
;YVLHRFLFHVDDMLPDKPIFLLLHFLLHGIHHYLPMDRLRLVMPPLLFTLLQAPFTSLGYALFSPAVANGIISGAFTMYIGYDCMHYALHHSRLPAYMRKMKKYHLEHHYKNYELGFGVTSKFWDSIFGTLL
;
A
#
# COMPACT_ATOMS: atom_id res chain seq x y z
N TYR A 1 -5.62 -0.70 1.81
CA TYR A 1 -6.69 -1.30 0.99
C TYR A 1 -7.04 -0.39 -0.17
N VAL A 2 -7.71 0.75 0.05
CA VAL A 2 -8.19 1.63 -1.05
C VAL A 2 -7.08 2.04 -2.02
N LEU A 3 -5.97 2.61 -1.52
CA LEU A 3 -4.85 2.99 -2.38
C LEU A 3 -4.24 1.78 -3.12
N HIS A 4 -4.08 0.65 -2.42
CA HIS A 4 -3.53 -0.56 -3.02
C HIS A 4 -4.41 -1.08 -4.17
N ARG A 5 -5.74 -1.12 -3.97
CA ARG A 5 -6.69 -1.62 -4.97
C ARG A 5 -6.93 -0.66 -6.12
N PHE A 6 -7.14 0.62 -5.85
CA PHE A 6 -7.68 1.55 -6.85
C PHE A 6 -6.66 2.55 -7.41
N LEU A 7 -5.49 2.69 -6.78
CA LEU A 7 -4.43 3.56 -7.27
C LEU A 7 -3.21 2.75 -7.72
N PHE A 8 -2.73 1.83 -6.88
CA PHE A 8 -1.57 1.01 -7.17
C PHE A 8 -1.88 -0.08 -8.20
N HIS A 9 -3.10 -0.64 -8.16
CA HIS A 9 -3.66 -1.56 -9.15
C HIS A 9 -4.73 -0.90 -10.03
N VAL A 10 -4.45 0.32 -10.52
CA VAL A 10 -5.33 0.96 -11.52
C VAL A 10 -5.32 0.21 -12.87
N ASP A 11 -4.23 -0.51 -13.16
CA ASP A 11 -4.06 -1.57 -14.16
C ASP A 11 -4.86 -1.34 -15.46
N ASP A 12 -5.94 -2.07 -15.70
CA ASP A 12 -6.72 -2.02 -16.95
C ASP A 12 -7.35 -0.64 -17.25
N MET A 13 -7.48 0.22 -16.24
CA MET A 13 -8.01 1.58 -16.38
C MET A 13 -6.92 2.61 -16.75
N LEU A 14 -5.66 2.18 -16.84
CA LEU A 14 -4.53 3.07 -17.11
C LEU A 14 -4.53 3.53 -18.59
N PRO A 15 -4.44 4.84 -18.87
CA PRO A 15 -4.32 5.30 -20.26
C PRO A 15 -2.98 4.88 -20.87
N ASP A 16 -2.99 4.48 -22.15
CA ASP A 16 -1.79 4.14 -22.91
C ASP A 16 -1.00 5.40 -23.30
N LYS A 17 -0.36 6.03 -22.30
CA LYS A 17 0.61 7.11 -22.50
C LYS A 17 1.82 6.91 -21.58
N PRO A 18 3.04 7.24 -22.03
CA PRO A 18 4.27 7.00 -21.27
C PRO A 18 4.27 7.58 -19.85
N ILE A 19 3.66 8.74 -19.63
CA ILE A 19 3.61 9.36 -18.30
C ILE A 19 2.77 8.56 -17.31
N PHE A 20 1.63 7.97 -17.74
CA PHE A 20 0.80 7.17 -16.85
C PHE A 20 1.47 5.83 -16.53
N LEU A 21 2.09 5.21 -17.53
CA LEU A 21 2.90 3.99 -17.34
C LEU A 21 4.05 4.23 -16.37
N LEU A 22 4.76 5.37 -16.51
CA LEU A 22 5.82 5.76 -15.59
C LEU A 22 5.31 5.94 -14.16
N LEU A 23 4.18 6.66 -13.98
CA LEU A 23 3.61 6.89 -12.65
C LEU A 23 3.17 5.58 -12.00
N HIS A 24 2.49 4.70 -12.73
CA HIS A 24 2.12 3.36 -12.23
C HIS A 24 3.35 2.55 -11.83
N PHE A 25 4.38 2.54 -12.68
CA PHE A 25 5.64 1.87 -12.38
C PHE A 25 6.30 2.40 -11.10
N LEU A 26 6.36 3.71 -10.92
CA LEU A 26 6.96 4.34 -9.73
C LEU A 26 6.15 4.12 -8.45
N LEU A 27 4.81 4.08 -8.54
CA LEU A 27 3.94 3.92 -7.39
C LEU A 27 3.91 2.49 -6.86
N HIS A 28 3.82 1.50 -7.75
CA HIS A 28 3.72 0.10 -7.33
C HIS A 28 4.22 -0.91 -8.35
N GLY A 29 4.16 -0.61 -9.66
CA GLY A 29 4.54 -1.55 -10.71
C GLY A 29 5.98 -2.07 -10.58
N ILE A 30 6.94 -1.23 -10.15
CA ILE A 30 8.31 -1.67 -9.91
C ILE A 30 8.41 -2.74 -8.82
N HIS A 31 7.56 -2.65 -7.79
CA HIS A 31 7.56 -3.62 -6.71
C HIS A 31 7.03 -4.98 -7.21
N HIS A 32 5.96 -5.01 -8.00
CA HIS A 32 5.49 -6.26 -8.62
C HIS A 32 6.47 -6.81 -9.65
N TYR A 33 7.18 -5.93 -10.37
CA TYR A 33 8.17 -6.34 -11.36
C TYR A 33 9.44 -6.93 -10.72
N LEU A 34 9.89 -6.36 -9.59
CA LEU A 34 11.09 -6.78 -8.84
C LEU A 34 10.77 -6.99 -7.35
N PRO A 35 9.95 -7.99 -6.97
CA PRO A 35 9.39 -8.11 -5.62
C PRO A 35 10.43 -8.34 -4.51
N MET A 36 11.62 -8.85 -4.87
CA MET A 36 12.71 -9.14 -3.93
C MET A 36 13.82 -8.07 -3.94
N ASP A 37 13.64 -6.96 -4.66
CA ASP A 37 14.56 -5.81 -4.56
C ASP A 37 14.29 -5.03 -3.26
N ARG A 38 15.21 -5.17 -2.32
CA ARG A 38 15.14 -4.54 -0.99
C ARG A 38 15.09 -3.01 -1.03
N LEU A 39 15.53 -2.38 -2.12
CA LEU A 39 15.59 -0.92 -2.24
C LEU A 39 14.38 -0.34 -2.99
N ARG A 40 13.46 -1.18 -3.49
CA ARG A 40 12.32 -0.76 -4.34
C ARG A 40 10.96 -1.27 -3.85
N LEU A 41 10.80 -1.39 -2.53
CA LEU A 41 9.56 -1.88 -1.90
C LEU A 41 8.79 -0.80 -1.14
N VAL A 42 9.46 -0.13 -0.19
CA VAL A 42 8.82 0.91 0.63
C VAL A 42 8.65 2.19 -0.16
N MET A 43 7.62 2.97 0.17
CA MET A 43 7.37 4.22 -0.56
C MET A 43 8.49 5.23 -0.28
N PRO A 44 9.16 5.78 -1.31
CA PRO A 44 10.13 6.84 -1.12
C PRO A 44 9.47 8.06 -0.44
N PRO A 45 10.15 8.76 0.50
CA PRO A 45 9.55 9.88 1.24
C PRO A 45 8.96 10.97 0.35
N LEU A 46 9.54 11.23 -0.83
CA LEU A 46 9.02 12.19 -1.79
C LEU A 46 7.63 11.78 -2.32
N LEU A 47 7.49 10.53 -2.77
CA LEU A 47 6.21 10.03 -3.29
C LEU A 47 5.16 9.95 -2.19
N PHE A 48 5.54 9.51 -0.99
CA PHE A 48 4.65 9.52 0.17
C PHE A 48 4.15 10.94 0.48
N THR A 49 5.05 11.93 0.48
CA THR A 49 4.71 13.34 0.75
C THR A 49 3.66 13.86 -0.23
N LEU A 50 3.79 13.54 -1.51
CA LEU A 50 2.82 13.92 -2.55
C LEU A 50 1.47 13.22 -2.35
N LEU A 51 1.49 11.91 -2.06
CA LEU A 51 0.27 11.12 -1.86
C LEU A 51 -0.51 11.55 -0.60
N GLN A 52 0.19 11.86 0.49
CA GLN A 52 -0.46 12.23 1.76
C GLN A 52 -1.00 13.67 1.76
N ALA A 53 -0.41 14.57 0.96
CA ALA A 53 -0.76 16.00 0.93
C ALA A 53 -2.26 16.29 0.83
N PRO A 54 -3.04 15.68 -0.10
CA PRO A 54 -4.49 15.92 -0.14
C PRO A 54 -5.22 15.47 1.13
N PHE A 55 -4.78 14.39 1.79
CA PHE A 55 -5.40 13.89 3.02
C PHE A 55 -5.11 14.81 4.22
N THR A 56 -3.89 15.32 4.32
CA THR A 56 -3.53 16.30 5.36
C THR A 56 -4.31 17.60 5.18
N SER A 57 -4.38 18.13 3.95
CA SER A 57 -5.19 19.31 3.64
C SER A 57 -6.66 19.09 3.97
N LEU A 58 -7.21 17.91 3.64
CA LEU A 58 -8.58 17.54 3.98
C LEU A 58 -8.80 17.47 5.50
N GLY A 59 -7.84 16.92 6.26
CA GLY A 59 -7.90 16.87 7.71
C GLY A 59 -8.05 18.26 8.34
N TYR A 60 -7.24 19.22 7.90
CA TYR A 60 -7.33 20.60 8.38
C TYR A 60 -8.55 21.36 7.85
N ALA A 61 -9.10 20.98 6.70
CA ALA A 61 -10.34 21.56 6.19
C ALA A 61 -11.58 21.10 6.97
N LEU A 62 -11.57 19.85 7.47
CA LEU A 62 -12.73 19.26 8.14
C LEU A 62 -12.72 19.40 9.67
N PHE A 63 -11.54 19.52 10.28
CA PHE A 63 -11.38 19.43 11.73
C PHE A 63 -10.58 20.60 12.30
N SER A 64 -10.78 20.89 13.59
CA SER A 64 -9.93 21.85 14.30
C SER A 64 -8.47 21.38 14.31
N PRO A 65 -7.48 22.29 14.40
CA PRO A 65 -6.07 21.92 14.30
C PRO A 65 -5.63 20.80 15.27
N ALA A 66 -6.17 20.78 16.50
CA ALA A 66 -5.86 19.74 17.46
C ALA A 66 -6.37 18.35 17.02
N VAL A 67 -7.61 18.27 16.54
CA VAL A 67 -8.22 17.02 16.07
C VAL A 67 -7.56 16.55 14.78
N ALA A 68 -7.33 17.47 13.83
CA ALA A 68 -6.62 17.17 12.59
C ALA A 68 -5.23 16.58 12.86
N ASN A 69 -4.44 17.18 13.75
CA ASN A 69 -3.13 16.66 14.15
C ASN A 69 -3.21 15.27 14.78
N GLY A 70 -4.21 15.00 15.61
CA GLY A 70 -4.45 13.66 16.16
C GLY A 70 -4.73 12.62 15.08
N ILE A 71 -5.59 12.96 14.10
CA ILE A 71 -5.93 12.05 12.98
C ILE A 71 -4.69 11.82 12.09
N ILE A 72 -3.99 12.88 11.70
CA ILE A 72 -2.83 12.80 10.81
C ILE A 72 -1.71 11.98 11.45
N SER A 73 -1.40 12.22 12.74
CA SER A 73 -0.38 11.45 13.45
C SER A 73 -0.74 9.96 13.58
N GLY A 74 -2.00 9.63 13.86
CA GLY A 74 -2.49 8.26 13.85
C GLY A 74 -2.37 7.60 12.47
N ALA A 75 -2.77 8.31 11.41
CA ALA A 75 -2.66 7.83 10.03
C ALA A 75 -1.20 7.57 9.63
N PHE A 76 -0.28 8.47 9.98
CA PHE A 76 1.15 8.32 9.67
C PHE A 76 1.76 7.15 10.45
N THR A 77 1.40 7.01 11.73
CA THR A 77 1.83 5.87 12.55
C THR A 77 1.37 4.54 11.92
N MET A 78 0.11 4.48 11.47
CA MET A 78 -0.42 3.29 10.79
C MET A 78 0.26 3.05 9.44
N TYR A 79 0.56 4.10 8.68
CA TYR A 79 1.31 4.00 7.43
C TYR A 79 2.72 3.43 7.64
N ILE A 80 3.46 3.92 8.64
CA ILE A 80 4.79 3.39 8.98
C ILE A 80 4.67 1.91 9.35
N GLY A 81 3.70 1.56 10.19
CA GLY A 81 3.42 0.16 10.54
C GLY A 81 3.10 -0.70 9.31
N TYR A 82 2.35 -0.15 8.35
CA TYR A 82 2.07 -0.79 7.06
C TYR A 82 3.35 -1.04 6.25
N ASP A 83 4.20 -0.03 6.03
CA ASP A 83 5.41 -0.16 5.20
C ASP A 83 6.43 -1.10 5.84
N CYS A 84 6.60 -1.02 7.16
CA CYS A 84 7.47 -1.95 7.90
C CYS A 84 6.96 -3.39 7.80
N MET A 85 5.64 -3.60 7.97
CA MET A 85 5.05 -4.93 7.82
C MET A 85 5.21 -5.45 6.40
N HIS A 86 4.91 -4.62 5.39
CA HIS A 86 5.04 -4.95 3.98
C HIS A 86 6.48 -5.41 3.66
N TYR A 87 7.48 -4.64 4.10
CA TYR A 87 8.87 -5.00 3.94
C TYR A 87 9.21 -6.33 4.61
N ALA A 88 8.75 -6.55 5.83
CA ALA A 88 9.01 -7.76 6.60
C ALA A 88 8.34 -9.01 5.98
N LEU A 89 7.15 -8.86 5.37
CA LEU A 89 6.46 -9.93 4.65
C LEU A 89 7.33 -10.47 3.51
N HIS A 90 8.03 -9.60 2.77
CA HIS A 90 8.97 -10.04 1.74
C HIS A 90 10.28 -10.57 2.33
N HIS A 91 10.94 -9.78 3.18
CA HIS A 91 12.37 -9.94 3.44
C HIS A 91 12.75 -10.57 4.78
N SER A 92 11.78 -10.90 5.63
CA SER A 92 12.05 -11.44 6.97
C SER A 92 11.56 -12.87 7.18
N ARG A 93 12.21 -13.59 8.11
CA ARG A 93 11.68 -14.82 8.71
C ARG A 93 10.72 -14.44 9.82
N LEU A 94 9.43 -14.51 9.54
CA LEU A 94 8.39 -14.02 10.44
C LEU A 94 7.91 -15.08 11.44
N PRO A 95 7.45 -14.66 12.64
CA PRO A 95 6.91 -15.57 13.64
C PRO A 95 5.65 -16.29 13.13
N ALA A 96 5.30 -17.41 13.78
CA ALA A 96 4.27 -18.33 13.31
C ALA A 96 2.93 -17.66 13.00
N TYR A 97 2.50 -16.70 13.83
CA TYR A 97 1.24 -15.98 13.66
C TYR A 97 1.22 -15.07 12.42
N MET A 98 2.36 -14.60 11.93
CA MET A 98 2.47 -13.77 10.72
C MET A 98 2.73 -14.56 9.45
N ARG A 99 3.13 -15.84 9.53
CA ARG A 99 3.44 -16.65 8.35
C ARG A 99 2.25 -16.79 7.39
N LYS A 100 1.02 -16.83 7.91
CA LYS A 100 -0.20 -16.84 7.09
C LYS A 100 -0.35 -15.55 6.29
N MET A 101 -0.05 -14.41 6.90
CA MET A 101 -0.09 -13.12 6.20
C MET A 101 1.04 -12.99 5.18
N LYS A 102 2.24 -13.50 5.50
CA LYS A 102 3.35 -13.59 4.54
C LYS A 102 2.95 -14.38 3.31
N LYS A 103 2.43 -15.60 3.51
CA LYS A 103 1.96 -16.44 2.40
C LYS A 103 0.91 -15.72 1.57
N TYR A 104 -0.10 -15.13 2.21
CA TYR A 104 -1.18 -14.41 1.54
C TYR A 104 -0.68 -13.27 0.66
N HIS A 105 0.22 -12.44 1.18
CA HIS A 105 0.77 -11.33 0.40
C HIS A 105 1.71 -11.81 -0.72
N LEU A 106 2.48 -12.89 -0.51
CA LEU A 106 3.27 -13.47 -1.60
C LEU A 106 2.38 -14.14 -2.67
N GLU A 107 1.24 -14.70 -2.30
CA GLU A 107 0.24 -15.20 -3.27
C GLU A 107 -0.36 -14.06 -4.10
N HIS A 108 -0.57 -12.88 -3.51
CA HIS A 108 -0.94 -11.69 -4.29
C HIS A 108 0.10 -11.37 -5.37
N HIS A 109 1.40 -11.42 -5.04
CA HIS A 109 2.48 -11.17 -6.01
C HIS A 109 2.62 -12.26 -7.08
N TYR A 110 2.62 -13.53 -6.67
CA TYR A 110 3.05 -14.64 -7.53
C TYR A 110 1.92 -15.51 -8.07
N LYS A 111 0.69 -15.34 -7.57
CA LYS A 111 -0.46 -16.16 -7.96
C LYS A 111 -1.57 -15.33 -8.57
N ASN A 112 -2.05 -14.28 -7.89
CA ASN A 112 -3.09 -13.41 -8.43
C ASN A 112 -3.04 -12.02 -7.80
N TYR A 113 -2.64 -11.02 -8.59
CA TYR A 113 -2.53 -9.63 -8.14
C TYR A 113 -3.87 -8.88 -8.14
N GLU A 114 -4.95 -9.48 -8.66
CA GLU A 114 -6.31 -8.90 -8.66
C GLU A 114 -7.06 -9.12 -7.33
N LEU A 115 -6.47 -9.85 -6.39
CA LEU A 115 -7.01 -10.16 -5.06
C LEU A 115 -5.94 -9.94 -3.98
N GLY A 116 -6.33 -9.83 -2.72
CA GLY A 116 -5.37 -9.74 -1.62
C GLY A 116 -4.73 -8.36 -1.44
N PHE A 117 -5.51 -7.30 -1.59
CA PHE A 117 -5.04 -5.91 -1.45
C PHE A 117 -4.76 -5.51 0.02
N GLY A 118 -5.21 -6.31 0.98
CA GLY A 118 -4.88 -6.14 2.38
C GLY A 118 -3.46 -6.62 2.69
N VAL A 119 -2.59 -5.71 3.15
CA VAL A 119 -1.20 -6.06 3.56
C VAL A 119 -1.08 -6.22 5.07
N THR A 120 -1.69 -5.34 5.85
CA THR A 120 -1.66 -5.40 7.33
C THR A 120 -2.69 -6.37 7.90
N SER A 121 -3.81 -6.56 7.21
CA SER A 121 -4.84 -7.54 7.56
C SER A 121 -5.68 -7.88 6.33
N LYS A 122 -6.42 -8.99 6.41
CA LYS A 122 -7.40 -9.42 5.39
C LYS A 122 -8.80 -8.84 5.60
N PHE A 123 -8.97 -7.95 6.59
CA PHE A 123 -10.29 -7.48 7.02
C PHE A 123 -11.07 -6.86 5.85
N TRP A 124 -10.46 -5.89 5.17
CA TRP A 124 -11.12 -5.20 4.05
C TRP A 124 -11.28 -6.09 2.82
N ASP A 125 -10.36 -7.03 2.58
CA ASP A 125 -10.55 -8.03 1.52
C ASP A 125 -11.80 -8.88 1.79
N SER A 126 -12.05 -9.25 3.06
CA SER A 126 -13.24 -10.01 3.45
C SER A 126 -14.52 -9.21 3.25
N ILE A 127 -14.51 -7.93 3.63
CA ILE A 127 -15.68 -7.03 3.51
C ILE A 127 -16.02 -6.74 2.05
N PHE A 128 -15.02 -6.54 1.19
CA PHE A 128 -15.21 -6.12 -0.19
C PHE A 128 -15.08 -7.25 -1.21
N GLY A 129 -15.02 -8.51 -0.76
CA GLY A 129 -15.00 -9.69 -1.62
C GLY A 129 -13.72 -9.85 -2.45
N THR A 130 -12.56 -9.47 -1.93
CA THR A 130 -11.25 -9.56 -2.61
C THR A 130 -10.26 -10.46 -1.88
N LEU A 131 -10.74 -11.51 -1.20
CA LEU A 131 -9.88 -12.51 -0.56
C LEU A 131 -9.22 -13.46 -1.58
N LEU A 132 -7.95 -13.79 -1.36
CA LEU A 132 -7.21 -14.90 -2.04
C LEU A 132 -7.49 -16.27 -1.44
#